data_AF-A0A9P5T2J1-F1
#
_entry.id   AF-A0A9P5T2J1-F1
#
_cell.length_a   1.000
_cell.length_b   1.000
_cell.length_c   1.000
_cell.angle_alpha   90.00
_cell.angle_beta   90.00
_cell.angle_gamma   90.00
#
_symmetry.space_group_name_H-M   'P 1'
#
loop_
_entity.id
_entity.type
_entity.pdbx_description
1 polymer ?
#
loop_
_entity_poly.entity_id
_entity_poly.type
_entity_poly.pdbx_seq_one_letter_code
_entity_poly.pdbx_strand_id
1 'polypeptide(L)'
;MGFKDNGPNRQMTDEELEQCRAVFRRLASLKKLRVLDTLTSQSYTYRQVYMLYDDPNHLRHVLVPLPIRLKAGLDELAGLAQLETFQFWGGRHVIYRKELEWMVEHWKRLKVVVGGWKVPDDAKLQSKFLLSNELVSWMKGRGLTTVGCYYEDDLDWETVCHDFEDCC
;
A
#
# COMPACT_ATOMS: atom_id res chain seq x y z
N MET A 1 6.82 -25.50 9.65
CA MET A 1 6.78 -24.22 10.38
C MET A 1 5.40 -23.61 10.14
N GLY A 2 4.58 -23.47 11.18
CA GLY A 2 3.22 -22.92 11.03
C GLY A 2 3.25 -21.40 11.05
N PHE A 3 2.57 -20.76 10.10
CA PHE A 3 2.36 -19.30 10.01
C PHE A 3 1.35 -18.81 11.06
N LYS A 4 1.58 -19.14 12.34
CA LYS A 4 0.61 -18.90 13.43
C LYS A 4 0.35 -17.42 13.73
N ASP A 5 1.16 -16.53 13.16
CA ASP A 5 0.98 -15.10 13.28
C ASP A 5 1.28 -14.49 11.92
N ASN A 6 0.29 -14.37 11.05
CA ASN A 6 0.32 -13.55 9.83
C ASN A 6 -0.72 -12.44 9.92
N GLY A 7 -1.06 -12.04 11.16
CA GLY A 7 -2.00 -10.96 11.40
C GLY A 7 -1.52 -9.67 10.71
N PRO A 8 -2.43 -8.85 10.16
CA PRO A 8 -2.07 -7.64 9.41
C PRO A 8 -1.29 -6.63 10.25
N ASN A 9 -1.38 -6.73 11.58
CA ASN A 9 -0.75 -5.83 12.53
C ASN A 9 0.48 -6.42 13.24
N ARG A 10 0.91 -7.63 12.88
CA ARG A 10 2.10 -8.22 13.53
C ARG A 10 3.35 -7.43 13.13
N GLN A 11 4.32 -7.40 14.03
CA GLN A 11 5.63 -6.88 13.69
C GLN A 11 6.38 -7.91 12.84
N MET A 12 6.98 -7.44 11.74
CA MET A 12 7.89 -8.28 10.95
C MET A 12 9.17 -8.53 11.72
N THR A 13 9.69 -9.74 11.61
CA THR A 13 11.00 -10.11 12.15
C THR A 13 12.13 -9.47 11.34
N ASP A 14 13.33 -9.41 11.91
CA ASP A 14 14.50 -8.89 11.19
C ASP A 14 14.83 -9.73 9.94
N GLU A 15 14.60 -11.04 9.98
CA GLU A 15 14.78 -11.93 8.83
C GLU A 15 13.79 -11.58 7.71
N GLU A 16 12.52 -11.33 8.03
CA GLU A 16 11.50 -10.95 7.06
C GLU A 16 11.78 -9.56 6.46
N LEU A 17 12.29 -8.62 7.26
CA LEU A 17 12.72 -7.32 6.77
C LEU A 17 13.91 -7.45 5.81
N GLU A 18 14.86 -8.32 6.11
CA GLU A 18 16.00 -8.57 5.21
C GLU A 18 15.57 -9.27 3.91
N GLN A 19 14.59 -10.18 3.98
CA GLN A 19 13.98 -10.76 2.77
C GLN A 19 13.30 -9.68 1.91
N CYS A 20 12.60 -8.72 2.53
CA CYS A 20 12.01 -7.59 1.81
C CYS A 20 13.08 -6.74 1.13
N ARG A 21 14.16 -6.40 1.84
CA ARG A 21 15.30 -5.66 1.28
C ARG A 21 15.94 -6.42 0.12
N ALA A 22 16.11 -7.73 0.24
CA ALA A 22 16.65 -8.55 -0.85
C ALA A 22 15.78 -8.47 -2.12
N VAL A 23 14.45 -8.46 -1.97
CA VAL A 23 13.51 -8.25 -3.09
C VAL A 23 13.68 -6.84 -3.66
N PHE A 24 13.72 -5.79 -2.83
CA PHE A 24 13.91 -4.42 -3.28
C PHE A 24 15.25 -4.22 -4.00
N ARG A 25 16.36 -4.79 -3.51
CA ARG A 25 17.66 -4.76 -4.18
C ARG A 25 17.61 -5.39 -5.57
N ARG A 26 16.88 -6.51 -5.72
CA ARG A 26 16.66 -7.14 -7.04
C ARG A 26 15.88 -6.21 -7.96
N LEU A 27 14.82 -5.59 -7.48
CA LEU A 27 14.05 -4.60 -8.27
C LEU A 27 14.89 -3.36 -8.62
N ALA A 28 15.74 -2.91 -7.71
CA ALA A 28 16.63 -1.76 -7.91
C ALA A 28 17.65 -1.96 -9.04
N SER A 29 17.89 -3.21 -9.46
CA SER A 29 18.75 -3.51 -10.61
C SER A 29 18.10 -3.13 -11.96
N LEU A 30 16.78 -2.93 -11.99
CA LEU A 30 16.01 -2.56 -13.19
C LEU A 30 16.14 -1.06 -13.50
N LYS A 31 17.34 -0.57 -13.81
CA LYS A 31 17.65 0.88 -13.95
C LYS A 31 16.84 1.64 -15.01
N LYS A 32 16.24 0.91 -15.97
CA LYS A 32 15.39 1.47 -17.03
C LYS A 32 13.89 1.33 -16.73
N LEU A 33 13.53 0.86 -15.54
CA LEU A 33 12.14 0.68 -15.15
C LEU A 33 11.42 2.03 -15.08
N ARG A 34 10.34 2.16 -15.85
CA ARG A 34 9.49 3.36 -15.89
C ARG A 34 8.21 3.19 -15.08
N VAL A 35 7.71 1.96 -15.00
CA VAL A 35 6.50 1.60 -14.27
C VAL A 35 6.87 0.50 -13.30
N LEU A 36 6.69 0.76 -12.02
CA LEU A 36 6.74 -0.27 -10.98
C LEU A 36 5.32 -0.50 -10.52
N ASP A 37 4.78 -1.63 -10.93
CA ASP A 37 3.45 -2.07 -10.57
C ASP A 37 3.58 -3.27 -9.63
N THR A 38 3.16 -3.05 -8.38
CA THR A 38 3.12 -4.07 -7.33
C THR A 38 1.68 -4.53 -7.05
N LEU A 39 0.73 -4.13 -7.89
CA LEU A 39 -0.62 -4.66 -7.88
C LEU A 39 -0.55 -6.17 -8.03
N THR A 40 -1.08 -6.89 -7.03
CA THR A 40 -1.42 -8.29 -7.28
C THR A 40 -2.50 -8.32 -8.36
N SER A 41 -2.49 -9.32 -9.23
CA SER A 41 -3.40 -9.44 -10.39
C SER A 41 -4.90 -9.40 -10.06
N GLN A 42 -5.28 -9.33 -8.79
CA GLN A 42 -6.65 -9.21 -8.29
C GLN A 42 -7.09 -7.76 -8.02
N SER A 43 -6.18 -6.80 -8.10
CA SER A 43 -6.47 -5.37 -7.86
C SER A 43 -7.44 -4.77 -8.88
N TYR A 44 -7.56 -5.37 -10.07
CA TYR A 44 -8.41 -4.88 -11.15
C TYR A 44 -9.80 -5.48 -11.19
N THR A 45 -10.10 -6.50 -10.38
CA THR A 45 -11.45 -7.04 -10.26
C THR A 45 -12.03 -6.71 -8.90
N TYR A 46 -12.29 -5.42 -8.69
CA TYR A 46 -13.19 -4.92 -7.63
C TYR A 46 -14.59 -5.61 -7.67
N ARG A 47 -14.87 -6.38 -8.73
CA ARG A 47 -16.10 -7.16 -8.96
C ARG A 47 -15.96 -8.67 -8.94
N GLN A 48 -14.77 -9.25 -8.79
CA GLN A 48 -14.66 -10.72 -8.66
C GLN A 48 -14.35 -11.11 -7.22
N VAL A 49 -15.46 -11.49 -6.55
CA VAL A 49 -15.59 -12.48 -5.49
C VAL A 49 -15.11 -12.00 -4.11
N TYR A 50 -15.97 -11.73 -3.12
CA TYR A 50 -16.83 -12.70 -2.41
C TYR A 50 -16.22 -14.11 -2.21
N MET A 51 -14.96 -14.33 -2.56
CA MET A 51 -14.23 -15.56 -2.25
C MET A 51 -13.72 -15.42 -0.82
N LEU A 52 -14.58 -15.77 0.13
CA LEU A 52 -14.24 -16.39 1.40
C LEU A 52 -12.94 -15.84 2.04
N TYR A 53 -12.99 -14.57 2.46
CA TYR A 53 -11.95 -13.95 3.28
C TYR A 53 -11.92 -14.50 4.73
N ASP A 54 -12.86 -15.39 5.06
CA ASP A 54 -13.02 -16.00 6.38
C ASP A 54 -12.34 -17.37 6.50
N ASP A 55 -11.73 -17.91 5.43
CA ASP A 55 -10.86 -19.09 5.57
C ASP A 55 -9.43 -18.64 5.86
N PRO A 56 -8.95 -18.70 7.12
CA PRO A 56 -7.57 -18.35 7.46
C PRO A 56 -6.52 -19.23 6.78
N ASN A 57 -6.93 -20.35 6.15
CA ASN A 57 -6.06 -21.23 5.36
C ASN A 57 -6.07 -20.92 3.86
N HIS A 58 -6.86 -19.94 3.41
CA HIS A 58 -6.89 -19.58 2.00
C HIS A 58 -5.52 -19.04 1.56
N LEU A 59 -4.94 -19.62 0.51
CA LEU A 59 -3.57 -19.34 0.03
C LEU A 59 -3.30 -17.84 -0.22
N ARG A 60 -4.34 -17.02 -0.43
CA ARG A 60 -4.21 -15.57 -0.60
C ARG A 60 -3.99 -14.80 0.70
N HIS A 61 -4.40 -15.31 1.87
CA HIS A 61 -3.98 -14.75 3.17
C HIS A 61 -2.50 -15.02 3.47
N VAL A 62 -1.90 -15.98 2.76
CA VAL A 62 -0.48 -16.37 2.90
C VAL A 62 0.45 -15.43 2.10
N LEU A 63 -0.06 -14.73 1.09
CA LEU A 63 0.74 -13.75 0.35
C LEU A 63 0.79 -12.43 1.13
N VAL A 64 1.82 -12.29 1.95
CA VAL A 64 2.16 -11.01 2.59
C VAL A 64 2.68 -10.08 1.48
N PRO A 65 1.99 -8.96 1.21
CA PRO A 65 2.45 -8.06 0.18
C PRO A 65 3.76 -7.39 0.62
N LEU A 66 4.60 -7.02 -0.35
CA LEU A 66 5.88 -6.37 -0.08
C LEU A 66 5.62 -5.01 0.61
N PRO A 67 6.05 -4.81 1.88
CA PRO A 67 5.76 -3.60 2.62
C PRO A 67 6.46 -2.39 2.01
N ILE A 68 5.69 -1.37 1.62
CA ILE A 68 6.21 -0.15 0.99
C ILE A 68 6.64 0.81 2.10
N ARG A 69 7.68 0.42 2.84
CA ARG A 69 8.18 1.10 4.04
C ARG A 69 9.68 1.30 3.96
N LEU A 70 10.17 2.44 4.43
CA LEU A 70 11.61 2.68 4.55
C LEU A 70 12.30 1.62 5.42
N LYS A 71 11.69 1.24 6.55
CA LYS A 71 12.24 0.18 7.44
C LYS A 71 12.44 -1.15 6.69
N ALA A 72 11.60 -1.44 5.71
CA ALA A 72 11.61 -2.68 4.95
C ALA A 72 12.45 -2.63 3.66
N GLY A 73 13.14 -1.53 3.39
CA GLY A 73 14.05 -1.41 2.24
C GLY A 73 13.50 -0.65 1.04
N LEU A 74 12.43 0.15 1.18
CA LEU A 74 11.97 1.03 0.10
C LEU A 74 13.12 1.92 -0.44
N ASP A 75 14.04 2.32 0.43
CA ASP A 75 15.20 3.12 0.12
C ASP A 75 16.19 2.47 -0.85
N GLU A 76 16.23 1.14 -0.90
CA GLU A 76 17.02 0.37 -1.86
C GLU A 76 16.61 0.70 -3.32
N LEU A 77 15.38 1.18 -3.53
CA LEU A 77 14.86 1.60 -4.83
C LEU A 77 15.28 3.02 -5.26
N ALA A 78 16.11 3.73 -4.49
CA ALA A 78 16.56 5.09 -4.82
C ALA A 78 17.18 5.18 -6.23
N GLY A 79 17.84 4.11 -6.68
CA GLY A 79 18.50 4.05 -7.98
C GLY A 79 17.56 3.94 -9.19
N LEU A 80 16.25 3.84 -9.01
CA LEU A 80 15.26 3.81 -10.10
C LEU A 80 14.98 5.20 -10.68
N ALA A 81 16.02 5.87 -11.17
CA ALA A 81 15.95 7.27 -11.65
C ALA A 81 15.02 7.48 -12.87
N GLN A 82 14.63 6.40 -13.56
CA GLN A 82 13.72 6.44 -14.70
C GLN A 82 12.26 6.17 -14.34
N LEU A 83 11.97 5.92 -13.05
CA LEU A 83 10.63 5.61 -12.61
C LEU A 83 9.70 6.81 -12.78
N GLU A 84 8.59 6.61 -13.48
CA GLU A 84 7.57 7.61 -13.76
C GLU A 84 6.24 7.27 -13.07
N THR A 85 5.94 5.98 -12.94
CA THR A 85 4.69 5.50 -12.37
C THR A 85 4.97 4.45 -11.31
N PHE A 86 4.37 4.64 -10.14
CA PHE A 86 4.39 3.66 -9.07
C PHE A 86 2.96 3.29 -8.65
N GLN A 87 2.64 2.01 -8.72
CA GLN A 87 1.32 1.49 -8.41
C GLN A 87 1.42 0.39 -7.37
N PHE A 88 0.58 0.46 -6.35
CA PHE A 88 0.49 -0.55 -5.30
C PHE A 88 -0.95 -0.58 -4.80
N TRP A 89 -1.46 -1.77 -4.47
CA TRP A 89 -2.82 -1.90 -3.96
C TRP A 89 -2.95 -3.14 -3.12
N GLY A 90 -3.73 -2.99 -2.05
CA GLY A 90 -3.98 -4.02 -1.07
C GLY A 90 -4.22 -3.34 0.26
N GLY A 91 -5.36 -3.62 0.90
CA GLY A 91 -5.76 -3.03 2.19
C GLY A 91 -4.82 -3.33 3.37
N ARG A 92 -3.67 -3.95 3.10
CA ARG A 92 -2.60 -4.21 4.07
C ARG A 92 -1.39 -3.27 3.90
N HIS A 93 -1.34 -2.45 2.84
CA HIS A 93 -0.27 -1.48 2.67
C HIS A 93 -0.55 -0.23 3.52
N VAL A 94 0.29 -0.06 4.54
CA VAL A 94 0.31 1.16 5.35
C VAL A 94 1.45 2.03 4.84
N ILE A 95 1.13 3.19 4.25
CA ILE A 95 2.13 4.15 3.77
C ILE A 95 1.94 5.45 4.54
N TYR A 96 3.04 6.01 5.04
CA TYR A 96 3.01 7.25 5.79
C TYR A 96 3.60 8.36 4.93
N ARG A 97 3.34 9.59 5.36
CA ARG A 97 3.84 10.80 4.70
C ARG A 97 5.36 10.76 4.46
N LYS A 98 6.15 10.21 5.38
CA LYS A 98 7.61 10.13 5.23
C LYS A 98 8.03 9.25 4.05
N GLU A 99 7.33 8.14 3.79
CA GLU A 99 7.58 7.29 2.62
C GLU A 99 7.24 8.05 1.33
N LEU A 100 6.13 8.78 1.31
CA LEU A 100 5.74 9.62 0.17
C LEU A 100 6.75 10.74 -0.10
N GLU A 101 7.16 11.47 0.95
CA GLU A 101 8.18 12.51 0.86
C GLU A 101 9.49 11.96 0.30
N TRP A 102 9.91 10.79 0.79
CA TRP A 102 11.09 10.09 0.28
C TRP A 102 10.97 9.74 -1.21
N MET A 103 9.82 9.21 -1.66
CA MET A 103 9.59 8.87 -3.07
C MET A 103 9.74 10.09 -3.97
N VAL A 104 9.15 11.23 -3.59
CA VAL A 104 9.27 12.47 -4.38
C VAL A 104 10.71 12.98 -4.42
N GLU A 105 11.42 12.84 -3.30
CA GLU A 105 12.80 13.27 -3.22
C GLU A 105 13.73 12.42 -4.10
N HIS A 106 13.54 11.10 -4.16
CA HIS A 106 14.49 10.21 -4.82
C HIS A 106 14.10 9.88 -6.27
N TRP A 107 12.81 9.84 -6.60
CA TRP A 107 12.32 9.54 -7.94
C TRP A 107 11.92 10.82 -8.68
N LYS A 108 12.91 11.59 -9.13
CA LYS A 108 12.70 12.90 -9.78
C LYS A 108 11.83 12.88 -11.04
N ARG A 109 11.66 11.72 -11.67
CA ARG A 109 10.80 11.52 -12.85
C ARG A 109 9.41 10.99 -12.52
N LEU A 110 9.13 10.74 -11.24
CA LEU A 110 7.84 10.24 -10.79
C LEU A 110 6.77 11.27 -11.12
N LYS A 111 5.72 10.82 -11.81
CA LYS A 111 4.56 11.61 -12.23
C LYS A 111 3.28 11.05 -11.67
N VAL A 112 3.22 9.73 -11.46
CA VAL A 112 1.99 9.03 -11.09
C VAL A 112 2.25 8.13 -9.90
N VAL A 113 1.46 8.30 -8.84
CA VAL A 113 1.41 7.39 -7.70
C VAL A 113 -0.03 6.94 -7.51
N VAL A 114 -0.27 5.63 -7.55
CA VAL A 114 -1.60 5.02 -7.44
C VAL A 114 -1.58 3.99 -6.33
N GLY A 115 -2.51 4.11 -5.39
CA GLY A 115 -2.70 3.07 -4.39
C GLY A 115 -3.65 3.41 -3.26
N GLY A 116 -3.98 2.37 -2.51
CA GLY A 116 -4.67 2.46 -1.23
C GLY A 116 -3.66 2.64 -0.09
N TRP A 117 -4.00 3.46 0.89
CA TRP A 117 -3.16 3.77 2.03
C TRP A 117 -4.01 3.60 3.29
N LYS A 118 -3.61 2.69 4.17
CA LYS A 118 -4.10 2.66 5.54
C LYS A 118 -3.16 3.50 6.40
N VAL A 119 -3.70 4.31 7.29
CA VAL A 119 -2.91 5.11 8.25
C VAL A 119 -3.27 4.61 9.63
N PRO A 120 -2.31 4.19 10.47
CA PRO A 120 -2.66 3.78 11.81
C PRO A 120 -3.10 5.01 12.60
N ASP A 121 -4.12 4.81 13.42
CA ASP A 121 -4.61 5.77 14.40
C ASP A 121 -3.54 6.08 15.45
N ASP A 122 -2.66 7.02 15.12
CA ASP A 122 -2.14 8.00 16.07
C ASP A 122 -2.70 9.37 15.64
N ALA A 123 -3.98 9.54 16.00
CA ALA A 123 -5.05 9.95 15.09
C ALA A 123 -5.33 11.45 14.93
N LYS A 124 -4.67 12.37 15.66
CA LYS A 124 -5.19 13.76 15.74
C LYS A 124 -4.64 14.76 14.71
N LEU A 125 -3.46 14.52 14.15
CA LEU A 125 -2.78 15.48 13.25
C LEU A 125 -2.64 14.97 11.81
N GLN A 126 -2.62 13.65 11.60
CA GLN A 126 -2.38 13.06 10.27
C GLN A 126 -3.68 12.71 9.53
N SER A 127 -4.76 12.34 10.25
CA SER A 127 -6.09 12.14 9.66
C SER A 127 -6.61 13.41 8.98
N LYS A 128 -6.45 14.57 9.62
CA LYS A 128 -6.80 15.88 9.04
C LYS A 128 -6.03 16.18 7.75
N PHE A 129 -4.73 15.92 7.69
CA PHE A 129 -3.88 16.18 6.51
C PHE A 129 -4.31 15.36 5.28
N LEU A 130 -5.08 14.30 5.49
CA LEU A 130 -5.42 13.33 4.47
C LEU A 130 -6.90 13.45 4.06
N LEU A 131 -7.83 13.51 5.03
CA LEU A 131 -9.26 13.72 4.80
C LEU A 131 -9.58 15.10 4.19
N SER A 132 -8.71 16.10 4.34
CA SER A 132 -8.97 17.50 3.97
C SER A 132 -8.62 17.89 2.52
N ASN A 133 -8.40 16.95 1.60
CA ASN A 133 -7.76 17.22 0.29
C ASN A 133 -6.31 17.75 0.38
N GLU A 134 -5.75 17.94 1.58
CA GLU A 134 -4.40 18.48 1.77
C GLU A 134 -3.32 17.57 1.16
N LEU A 135 -3.41 16.24 1.29
CA LEU A 135 -2.46 15.32 0.65
C LEU A 135 -2.50 15.41 -0.87
N VAL A 136 -3.71 15.36 -1.44
CA VAL A 136 -3.89 15.47 -2.89
C VAL A 136 -3.33 16.80 -3.38
N SER A 137 -3.56 17.88 -2.63
CA SER A 137 -3.02 19.20 -2.93
C SER A 137 -1.50 19.24 -2.79
N TRP A 138 -0.94 18.59 -1.77
CA TRP A 138 0.51 18.45 -1.55
C TRP A 138 1.19 17.67 -2.68
N MET A 139 0.59 16.55 -3.12
CA MET A 139 1.08 15.75 -4.25
C MET A 139 1.01 16.54 -5.55
N LYS A 140 -0.12 17.20 -5.83
CA LYS A 140 -0.29 18.07 -7.00
C LYS A 140 0.72 19.23 -7.00
N GLY A 141 0.95 19.85 -5.84
CA GLY A 141 1.95 20.90 -5.66
C GLY A 141 3.39 20.45 -5.96
N ARG A 142 3.64 19.13 -5.97
CA ARG A 142 4.92 18.51 -6.35
C ARG A 142 4.90 17.90 -7.76
N GLY A 143 3.86 18.18 -8.55
CA GLY A 143 3.73 17.68 -9.92
C GLY A 143 3.29 16.21 -10.03
N LEU A 144 2.81 15.62 -8.93
CA LEU A 144 2.32 14.25 -8.93
C LEU A 144 0.82 14.22 -9.21
N THR A 145 0.44 13.28 -10.07
CA THR A 145 -0.94 12.86 -10.28
C THR A 145 -1.21 11.63 -9.42
N THR A 146 -2.39 11.61 -8.83
CA THR A 146 -2.92 10.44 -8.14
C THR A 146 -4.27 10.05 -8.72
N VAL A 147 -4.53 8.75 -8.79
CA VAL A 147 -5.82 8.18 -9.23
C VAL A 147 -6.20 7.08 -8.25
N GLY A 148 -7.43 7.10 -7.73
CA GLY A 148 -7.95 6.03 -6.88
C GLY A 148 -7.37 6.00 -5.46
N CYS A 149 -6.95 7.13 -4.89
CA CYS A 149 -6.68 7.15 -3.46
C CYS A 149 -7.98 7.08 -2.67
N TYR A 150 -8.16 5.97 -1.97
CA TYR A 150 -9.22 5.83 -0.99
C TYR A 150 -8.56 5.69 0.38
N TYR A 151 -9.14 6.40 1.34
CA TYR A 151 -8.89 6.12 2.75
C TYR A 151 -9.68 4.87 3.09
N GLU A 152 -8.96 3.83 3.47
CA GLU A 152 -9.54 2.77 4.27
C GLU A 152 -9.58 3.35 5.70
N ASP A 153 -10.49 4.29 5.94
CA ASP A 153 -11.03 4.45 7.29
C ASP A 153 -11.45 3.05 7.71
N ASP A 154 -11.28 2.70 8.99
CA ASP A 154 -11.86 1.48 9.53
C ASP A 154 -13.37 1.55 9.25
N LEU A 155 -13.77 1.04 8.08
CA LEU A 155 -15.07 0.49 7.84
C LEU A 155 -15.14 -0.58 8.89
N ASP A 156 -15.72 -0.17 10.01
CA ASP A 156 -16.38 -1.01 10.97
C ASP A 156 -17.28 -1.89 10.12
N TRP A 157 -16.76 -3.05 9.74
CA TRP A 157 -17.37 -3.97 8.79
C TRP A 157 -18.68 -4.50 9.37
N GLU A 158 -18.91 -4.30 10.67
CA GLU A 158 -20.19 -4.49 11.35
C GLU A 158 -21.27 -3.50 10.88
N THR A 159 -20.92 -2.25 10.53
CA THR A 159 -21.93 -1.23 10.17
C THR A 159 -22.44 -1.36 8.73
N VAL A 160 -21.71 -2.01 7.83
CA VAL A 160 -22.13 -2.18 6.42
C VAL A 160 -22.95 -3.46 6.20
N CYS A 161 -22.99 -4.37 7.18
CA CYS A 161 -23.74 -5.62 7.07
C CYS A 161 -25.14 -5.59 7.70
N HIS A 162 -25.58 -4.47 8.29
CA HIS A 162 -26.89 -4.39 8.96
C HIS A 162 -28.04 -3.73 8.18
N ASP A 163 -27.81 -3.19 6.98
CA ASP A 163 -28.87 -2.49 6.22
C ASP A 163 -29.37 -3.27 4.98
N PHE A 164 -29.33 -4.61 5.00
CA PHE A 164 -29.86 -5.46 3.92
C PHE A 164 -31.00 -6.41 4.33
N GLU A 165 -31.79 -6.06 5.35
CA GLU A 165 -33.00 -6.84 5.70
C GLU A 165 -34.35 -6.12 5.55
N ASP A 166 -34.42 -4.84 5.15
CA ASP A 166 -35.72 -4.14 4.96
C ASP A 166 -36.05 -3.82 3.49
N CYS A 167 -36.04 -4.86 2.65
CA CYS A 167 -36.68 -4.85 1.33
C CYS A 167 -37.49 -6.14 1.14
N CYS A 168 -38.55 -6.31 1.93
CA CYS A 168 -39.83 -6.94 1.56
C CYS A 168 -40.85 -6.83 2.70
#